data_AF-A0A814MJU0-F1
#
_entry.id   AF-A0A814MJU0-F1
#
_cell.length_a   1.000
_cell.length_b   1.000
_cell.length_c   1.000
_cell.angle_alpha   90.00
_cell.angle_beta   90.00
_cell.angle_gamma   90.00
#
_symmetry.space_group_name_H-M   'P 1'
#
loop_
_entity.id
_entity.type
_entity.pdbx_description
1 polymer ?
#
loop_
_entity_poly.entity_id
_entity_poly.type
_entity_poly.pdbx_seq_one_letter_code
_entity_poly.pdbx_strand_id
1 'polypeptide(L)'
;MATQTQVLKHNVVQPARLHDYLYDPLCTLSGVRDHARATFVAKTGTDQVQTVPVYEHMFSDLRQYPRFSYRLQSRDPVPTHVSRQWLGQAEAHREQIALSRLFTGNDAFVVPPRTYDHVDVGGRERAKFFRKPLIPFMESVQPLLVLDTGRTGVGNFGDMTAKSASGFLSPGKSMISSGQPATRTQAIQTDYMEREAQTDPYTPEYVVKPGEQPEVLTLATLMYKKGLPAGLAEVEMIERARAKRAWEASLPPLDDPQQWEKRFKMMSDMERHEWVLRENEIEKLQNLRIELLEKMLKENETRRHDASIERINRQWGKKQSEREEFVKANRLHYLRAIRALLRKRSQVETKYVKNDIVRDYSKYESAAYGPLTRNGYFPDKLTDKYLVKSRFLDTYTGLLELESTLPTNALKIRLPEPKRISTTKDGHLKRQFRRERDLNNITKDITEQKGKKIEEPKPLRFLVKVEKPIPRPPTPGVDVPNVEDEEREKSIIYLQKLLRGRATQNMMYKNKEERIELIEEMRSTHALQEQDMNMKKLDKQDVHAAQYVQRKDITRDDYIDSILQTMEGEALGDMFDYLSKELIRLQEERRIAAFAMLADRQRRLREAEESGLRQVEERRRREQDELFKQV
;
A
#
# COMPACT_ATOMS: atom_id res chain seq x y z
N MET A 1 -28.25 -66.47 -2.63
CA MET A 1 -26.99 -65.86 -2.18
C MET A 1 -26.91 -64.48 -2.78
N ALA A 2 -27.22 -63.43 -2.01
CA ALA A 2 -27.15 -62.05 -2.48
C ALA A 2 -25.71 -61.55 -2.31
N THR A 3 -25.07 -61.17 -3.40
CA THR A 3 -23.71 -60.63 -3.43
C THR A 3 -23.71 -59.21 -2.88
N GLN A 4 -23.28 -59.05 -1.64
CA GLN A 4 -23.12 -57.75 -1.00
C GLN A 4 -21.77 -57.16 -1.45
N THR A 5 -21.80 -56.17 -2.34
CA THR A 5 -20.60 -55.44 -2.78
C THR A 5 -20.15 -54.50 -1.67
N GLN A 6 -19.20 -54.96 -0.84
CA GLN A 6 -18.51 -54.08 0.10
C GLN A 6 -17.46 -53.27 -0.65
N VAL A 7 -17.71 -51.97 -0.81
CA VAL A 7 -16.70 -51.02 -1.28
C VAL A 7 -15.73 -50.78 -0.14
N LEU A 8 -14.60 -51.50 -0.15
CA LEU A 8 -13.47 -51.23 0.73
C LEU A 8 -12.91 -49.84 0.38
N LYS A 9 -13.24 -48.83 1.19
CA LYS A 9 -12.58 -47.52 1.13
C LYS A 9 -11.13 -47.73 1.57
N HIS A 10 -10.20 -47.73 0.62
CA HIS A 10 -8.79 -47.57 0.95
C HIS A 10 -8.60 -46.22 1.64
N ASN A 11 -8.09 -46.21 2.86
CA ASN A 11 -7.62 -44.99 3.52
C ASN A 11 -6.41 -44.47 2.72
N VAL A 12 -6.66 -43.61 1.75
CA VAL A 12 -5.60 -42.86 1.08
C VAL A 12 -5.05 -41.89 2.12
N VAL A 13 -3.81 -42.13 2.56
CA VAL A 13 -3.09 -41.20 3.43
C VAL A 13 -2.92 -39.91 2.64
N GLN A 14 -3.62 -38.85 3.05
CA GLN A 14 -3.40 -37.53 2.47
C GLN A 14 -2.00 -37.05 2.90
N PRO A 15 -1.13 -36.65 1.96
CA PRO A 15 0.24 -36.26 2.27
C PRO A 15 0.35 -34.92 3.04
N ALA A 16 -0.72 -34.11 3.08
CA ALA A 16 -0.77 -32.83 3.77
C ALA A 16 -2.19 -32.56 4.32
N ARG A 17 -2.29 -31.84 5.45
CA ARG A 17 -3.55 -31.37 6.03
C ARG A 17 -4.02 -30.10 5.31
N LEU A 18 -5.33 -29.88 5.29
CA LEU A 18 -5.98 -28.80 4.53
C LEU A 18 -5.44 -27.39 4.82
N HIS A 19 -5.02 -27.12 6.06
CA HIS A 19 -4.55 -25.81 6.49
C HIS A 19 -3.05 -25.78 6.83
N ASP A 20 -2.25 -26.75 6.35
CA ASP A 20 -0.80 -26.74 6.60
C ASP A 20 -0.13 -25.45 6.10
N TYR A 21 -0.65 -24.83 5.03
CA TYR A 21 -0.15 -23.55 4.53
C TYR A 21 -0.30 -22.34 5.49
N LEU A 22 -1.08 -22.48 6.59
CA LEU A 22 -1.25 -21.45 7.61
C LEU A 22 -0.41 -21.69 8.87
N TYR A 23 -0.17 -22.95 9.25
CA TYR A 23 0.42 -23.29 10.55
C TYR A 23 1.70 -24.11 10.46
N ASP A 24 1.96 -24.79 9.34
CA ASP A 24 3.12 -25.65 9.18
C ASP A 24 4.33 -24.82 8.72
N PRO A 25 5.40 -24.72 9.54
CA PRO A 25 6.61 -23.99 9.16
C PRO A 25 7.36 -24.62 7.97
N LEU A 26 7.10 -25.89 7.65
CA LEU A 26 7.72 -26.59 6.52
C LEU A 26 6.94 -26.38 5.20
N CYS A 27 5.68 -25.94 5.28
CA CYS A 27 4.88 -25.67 4.10
C CYS A 27 5.30 -24.34 3.46
N THR A 28 5.89 -24.40 2.26
CA THR A 28 6.35 -23.21 1.54
C THR A 28 5.50 -22.97 0.29
N LEU A 29 5.05 -21.73 0.13
CA LEU A 29 4.30 -21.28 -1.04
C LEU A 29 5.11 -20.23 -1.82
N SER A 30 5.02 -20.26 -3.14
CA SER A 30 5.84 -19.41 -4.01
C SER A 30 5.37 -17.95 -4.05
N GLY A 31 4.09 -17.69 -3.72
CA GLY A 31 3.55 -16.34 -3.67
C GLY A 31 2.05 -16.24 -3.35
N VAL A 32 1.52 -15.01 -3.41
CA VAL A 32 0.13 -14.68 -3.06
C VAL A 32 -0.88 -15.53 -3.83
N ARG A 33 -0.62 -15.81 -5.11
CA ARG A 33 -1.52 -16.59 -5.98
C ARG A 33 -1.64 -18.03 -5.51
N ASP A 34 -0.54 -18.66 -5.15
CA ASP A 34 -0.54 -20.04 -4.65
C ASP A 34 -1.14 -20.12 -3.25
N HIS A 35 -0.92 -19.09 -2.41
CA HIS A 35 -1.64 -18.95 -1.15
C HIS A 35 -3.15 -18.81 -1.35
N ALA A 36 -3.60 -17.99 -2.30
CA ALA A 36 -5.01 -17.88 -2.63
C ALA A 36 -5.59 -19.23 -3.11
N ARG A 37 -4.87 -19.97 -3.96
CA ARG A 37 -5.28 -21.32 -4.38
C ARG A 37 -5.38 -22.29 -3.19
N ALA A 38 -4.39 -22.31 -2.31
CA ALA A 38 -4.41 -23.17 -1.12
C ALA A 38 -5.59 -22.80 -0.19
N THR A 39 -5.86 -21.50 0.01
CA THR A 39 -7.03 -21.05 0.78
C THR A 39 -8.36 -21.43 0.12
N PHE A 40 -8.42 -21.40 -1.21
CA PHE A 40 -9.61 -21.80 -1.96
C PHE A 40 -9.86 -23.29 -1.80
N VAL A 41 -8.84 -24.12 -2.04
CA VAL A 41 -8.90 -25.58 -1.87
C VAL A 41 -9.34 -25.96 -0.46
N ALA A 42 -8.82 -25.28 0.57
CA ALA A 42 -9.18 -25.54 1.95
C ALA A 42 -10.64 -25.14 2.29
N LYS A 43 -11.18 -24.10 1.66
CA LYS A 43 -12.58 -23.66 1.86
C LYS A 43 -13.57 -24.50 1.07
N THR A 44 -13.20 -25.00 -0.11
CA THR A 44 -14.06 -25.82 -0.96
C THR A 44 -13.95 -27.32 -0.65
N GLY A 45 -13.10 -27.71 0.30
CA GLY A 45 -12.91 -29.10 0.71
C GLY A 45 -14.17 -29.69 1.37
N THR A 46 -14.37 -31.00 1.19
CA THR A 46 -15.51 -31.75 1.74
C THR A 46 -15.50 -31.88 3.27
N ASP A 47 -14.44 -31.41 3.94
CA ASP A 47 -14.21 -31.58 5.38
C ASP A 47 -15.13 -30.71 6.24
N GLN A 48 -15.70 -29.63 5.67
CA GLN A 48 -16.73 -28.82 6.34
C GLN A 48 -18.12 -29.49 6.33
N VAL A 49 -18.29 -30.61 5.62
CA VAL A 49 -19.56 -31.33 5.52
C VAL A 49 -19.58 -32.46 6.55
N GLN A 50 -20.35 -32.30 7.61
CA GLN A 50 -20.51 -33.32 8.65
C GLN A 50 -21.77 -34.17 8.38
N THR A 51 -21.63 -35.48 8.52
CA THR A 51 -22.77 -36.41 8.60
C THR A 51 -23.38 -36.32 10.00
N VAL A 52 -24.61 -35.81 10.08
CA VAL A 52 -25.39 -35.72 11.32
C VAL A 52 -26.48 -36.78 11.28
N PRO A 53 -26.48 -37.75 12.21
CA PRO A 53 -27.51 -38.78 12.21
C PRO A 53 -28.87 -38.17 12.56
N VAL A 54 -29.93 -38.62 11.87
CA VAL A 54 -31.30 -38.19 12.19
C VAL A 54 -31.88 -39.18 13.19
N TYR A 55 -32.00 -38.75 14.45
CA TYR A 55 -32.30 -39.65 15.57
C TYR A 55 -33.59 -40.45 15.40
N GLU A 56 -34.62 -39.89 14.76
CA GLU A 56 -35.91 -40.55 14.53
C GLU A 56 -35.80 -41.78 13.63
N HIS A 57 -34.82 -41.80 12.71
CA HIS A 57 -34.69 -42.84 11.70
C HIS A 57 -33.23 -43.24 11.46
N MET A 58 -32.40 -43.19 12.51
CA MET A 58 -30.96 -43.49 12.44
C MET A 58 -30.66 -44.93 12.00
N PHE A 59 -31.61 -45.84 12.22
CA PHE A 59 -31.50 -47.27 11.91
C PHE A 59 -32.30 -47.72 10.67
N SER A 60 -32.93 -46.80 9.92
CA SER A 60 -33.75 -47.17 8.76
C SER A 60 -32.95 -47.33 7.47
N ASP A 61 -33.04 -48.46 6.80
CA ASP A 61 -32.38 -48.67 5.50
C ASP A 61 -33.25 -48.22 4.29
N LEU A 62 -34.38 -47.57 4.55
CA LEU A 62 -35.33 -47.09 3.53
C LEU A 62 -34.86 -45.78 2.89
N ARG A 63 -34.94 -45.66 1.55
CA ARG A 63 -34.55 -44.44 0.82
C ARG A 63 -35.34 -43.18 1.19
N GLN A 64 -36.60 -43.34 1.61
CA GLN A 64 -37.46 -42.22 2.01
C GLN A 64 -37.15 -41.69 3.41
N TYR A 65 -36.43 -42.47 4.24
CA TYR A 65 -36.06 -42.12 5.61
C TYR A 65 -34.52 -42.23 5.76
N PRO A 66 -33.78 -41.17 5.41
CA PRO A 66 -32.32 -41.21 5.37
C PRO A 66 -31.70 -41.19 6.77
N ARG A 67 -30.92 -42.22 7.12
CA ARG A 67 -30.28 -42.41 8.45
C ARG A 67 -29.49 -41.20 8.97
N PHE A 68 -28.98 -40.39 8.06
CA PHE A 68 -28.21 -39.19 8.35
C PHE A 68 -28.49 -38.11 7.32
N SER A 69 -28.31 -36.86 7.74
CA SER A 69 -28.33 -35.68 6.88
C SER A 69 -26.93 -35.06 6.83
N TYR A 70 -26.61 -34.39 5.73
CA TYR A 70 -25.36 -33.64 5.61
C TYR A 70 -25.59 -32.21 6.07
N ARG A 71 -24.77 -31.74 7.02
CA ARG A 71 -24.79 -30.35 7.49
C ARG A 71 -23.42 -29.73 7.29
N LEU A 72 -23.40 -28.55 6.67
CA LEU A 72 -22.21 -27.69 6.63
C LEU A 72 -21.96 -27.14 8.04
N GLN A 73 -20.76 -27.40 8.58
CA GLN A 73 -20.35 -26.79 9.84
C GLN A 73 -20.09 -25.30 9.62
N SER A 74 -20.86 -24.46 10.32
CA SER A 74 -20.68 -23.00 10.26
C SER A 74 -19.46 -22.51 11.08
N ARG A 75 -18.86 -23.39 11.90
CA ARG A 75 -17.69 -23.05 12.71
C ARG A 75 -16.43 -23.22 11.86
N ASP A 76 -15.72 -22.12 11.64
CA ASP A 76 -14.43 -22.13 10.96
C ASP A 76 -13.44 -22.99 11.76
N PRO A 77 -12.74 -23.95 11.13
CA PRO A 77 -11.76 -24.82 11.81
C PRO A 77 -10.49 -24.06 12.23
N VAL A 78 -10.28 -22.85 11.70
CA VAL A 78 -9.11 -22.01 11.95
C VAL A 78 -9.36 -21.04 13.12
N PRO A 79 -8.55 -21.08 14.20
CA PRO A 79 -8.63 -20.11 15.28
C PRO A 79 -8.45 -18.66 14.82
N THR A 80 -9.14 -17.72 15.47
CA THR A 80 -9.17 -16.30 15.09
C THR A 80 -7.83 -15.57 15.20
N HIS A 81 -6.91 -16.06 16.03
CA HIS A 81 -5.58 -15.47 16.22
C HIS A 81 -4.59 -15.82 15.10
N VAL A 82 -4.92 -16.76 14.21
CA VAL A 82 -4.04 -17.10 13.10
C VAL A 82 -4.39 -16.26 11.87
N SER A 83 -3.41 -15.50 11.40
CA SER A 83 -3.53 -14.64 10.24
C SER A 83 -3.76 -15.44 8.96
N ARG A 84 -4.80 -15.09 8.20
CA ARG A 84 -5.08 -15.65 6.87
C ARG A 84 -4.44 -14.84 5.73
N GLN A 85 -3.62 -13.85 6.07
CA GLN A 85 -2.99 -12.95 5.11
C GLN A 85 -1.66 -13.55 4.66
N TRP A 86 -1.36 -13.45 3.36
CA TRP A 86 -0.05 -13.81 2.85
C TRP A 86 0.96 -12.73 3.23
N LEU A 87 1.84 -13.04 4.18
CA LEU A 87 2.83 -12.09 4.71
C LEU A 87 4.15 -12.09 3.90
N GLY A 88 4.29 -12.93 2.87
CA GLY A 88 5.56 -13.09 2.17
C GLY A 88 6.67 -13.66 3.07
N GLN A 89 7.66 -14.34 2.49
CA GLN A 89 8.69 -15.04 3.28
C GLN A 89 9.53 -14.08 4.15
N ALA A 90 9.86 -12.90 3.62
CA ALA A 90 10.69 -11.93 4.31
C ALA A 90 9.96 -11.21 5.47
N GLU A 91 8.66 -10.92 5.33
CA GLU A 91 7.91 -10.25 6.40
C GLU A 91 7.41 -11.24 7.45
N ALA A 92 7.08 -12.48 7.08
CA ALA A 92 6.74 -13.54 8.04
C ALA A 92 7.90 -13.86 9.00
N HIS A 93 9.12 -14.03 8.47
CA HIS A 93 10.32 -14.24 9.28
C HIS A 93 10.63 -13.04 10.19
N ARG A 94 10.42 -11.82 9.69
CA ARG A 94 10.57 -10.59 10.48
C ARG A 94 9.54 -10.51 11.61
N GLU A 95 8.28 -10.85 11.36
CA GLU A 95 7.24 -10.85 12.39
C GLU A 95 7.48 -11.93 13.44
N GLN A 96 8.00 -13.09 13.06
CA GLN A 96 8.43 -14.12 14.02
C GLN A 96 9.57 -13.60 14.91
N ILE A 97 10.56 -12.89 14.36
CA ILE A 97 11.63 -12.25 15.13
C ILE A 97 11.09 -11.13 16.03
N ALA A 98 10.09 -10.37 15.55
CA ALA A 98 9.45 -9.33 16.36
C ALA A 98 8.62 -9.92 17.50
N LEU A 99 7.88 -11.00 17.25
CA LEU A 99 7.11 -11.73 18.26
C LEU A 99 8.02 -12.44 19.26
N SER A 100 9.13 -13.06 18.83
CA SER A 100 10.09 -13.67 19.74
C SER A 100 10.76 -12.62 20.62
N ARG A 101 11.05 -11.43 20.10
CA ARG A 101 11.52 -10.29 20.90
C ARG A 101 10.48 -9.83 21.92
N LEU A 102 9.21 -9.72 21.53
CA LEU A 102 8.11 -9.34 22.42
C LEU A 102 7.85 -10.37 23.54
N PHE A 103 7.94 -11.66 23.22
CA PHE A 103 7.72 -12.75 24.18
C PHE A 103 8.90 -12.99 25.14
N THR A 104 10.14 -12.89 24.65
CA THR A 104 11.33 -13.19 25.46
C THR A 104 11.95 -11.97 26.13
N GLY A 105 11.58 -10.75 25.70
CA GLY A 105 12.15 -9.51 26.23
C GLY A 105 13.64 -9.32 25.94
N ASN A 106 14.26 -10.21 25.16
CA ASN A 106 15.68 -10.18 24.87
C ASN A 106 16.00 -9.22 23.71
N ASP A 107 16.75 -8.16 24.00
CA ASP A 107 17.20 -7.17 23.01
C ASP A 107 18.25 -7.68 22.01
N ALA A 108 18.71 -8.92 22.16
CA ALA A 108 19.64 -9.58 21.23
C ALA A 108 19.02 -9.80 19.84
N PHE A 109 17.69 -9.90 19.73
CA PHE A 109 16.99 -10.08 18.45
C PHE A 109 16.71 -8.73 17.77
N VAL A 110 17.63 -8.31 16.89
CA VAL A 110 17.46 -7.09 16.09
C VAL A 110 16.48 -7.34 14.95
N VAL A 111 15.31 -6.70 15.00
CA VAL A 111 14.32 -6.74 13.90
C VAL A 111 14.90 -5.98 12.70
N PRO A 112 15.08 -6.61 11.53
CA PRO A 112 15.60 -5.93 10.34
C PRO A 112 14.72 -4.73 9.96
N PRO A 113 15.27 -3.57 9.54
CA PRO A 113 14.47 -2.42 9.10
C PRO A 113 13.67 -2.74 7.82
N ARG A 114 12.50 -2.11 7.62
CA ARG A 114 11.74 -2.27 6.36
C ARG A 114 12.45 -1.46 5.28
N THR A 115 13.20 -2.12 4.42
CA THR A 115 13.77 -1.51 3.22
C THR A 115 12.76 -1.69 2.08
N TYR A 116 12.13 -0.60 1.67
CA TYR A 116 11.42 -0.57 0.39
C TYR A 116 12.44 -0.18 -0.67
N ASP A 117 12.66 -1.04 -1.65
CA ASP A 117 13.49 -0.69 -2.79
C ASP A 117 12.89 0.57 -3.45
N HIS A 118 13.72 1.59 -3.68
CA HIS A 118 13.27 2.80 -4.35
C HIS A 118 13.04 2.48 -5.82
N VAL A 119 11.83 2.07 -6.15
CA VAL A 119 11.49 1.69 -7.51
C VAL A 119 11.04 2.93 -8.30
N ASP A 120 11.81 3.29 -9.34
CA ASP A 120 11.44 4.35 -10.27
C ASP A 120 10.20 3.94 -11.08
N VAL A 121 9.06 4.55 -10.73
CA VAL A 121 7.75 4.37 -11.38
C VAL A 121 7.79 4.65 -12.88
N GLY A 122 8.72 5.50 -13.33
CA GLY A 122 8.93 5.84 -14.75
C GLY A 122 9.99 5.01 -15.48
N GLY A 123 10.69 4.10 -14.80
CA GLY A 123 11.85 3.38 -15.33
C GLY A 123 11.55 1.95 -15.81
N ARG A 124 12.55 1.08 -15.70
CA ARG A 124 12.49 -0.35 -16.10
C ARG A 124 11.36 -1.12 -15.42
N GLU A 125 10.94 -0.68 -14.23
CA GLU A 125 9.89 -1.33 -13.44
C GLU A 125 8.49 -0.75 -13.67
N ARG A 126 8.33 0.17 -14.64
CA ARG A 126 7.04 0.80 -15.00
C ARG A 126 5.91 -0.22 -15.16
N ALA A 127 6.17 -1.36 -15.79
CA ALA A 127 5.18 -2.42 -16.00
C ALA A 127 4.58 -3.02 -14.71
N LYS A 128 5.26 -2.89 -13.55
CA LYS A 128 4.74 -3.36 -12.26
C LYS A 128 3.64 -2.45 -11.69
N PHE A 129 3.65 -1.16 -12.04
CA PHE A 129 2.73 -0.14 -11.53
C PHE A 129 1.58 0.18 -12.50
N PHE A 130 1.71 -0.22 -13.77
CA PHE A 130 0.63 -0.19 -14.74
C PHE A 130 -0.19 -1.49 -14.65
N ARG A 131 -0.88 -1.70 -13.53
CA ARG A 131 -2.09 -2.54 -13.53
C ARG A 131 -3.27 -1.60 -13.36
N LYS A 132 -4.24 -1.66 -14.29
CA LYS A 132 -5.57 -1.10 -14.05
C LYS A 132 -5.99 -1.61 -12.66
N PRO A 133 -6.52 -0.77 -11.74
CA PRO A 133 -7.03 -1.30 -10.48
C PRO A 133 -8.00 -2.41 -10.84
N LEU A 134 -7.74 -3.62 -10.36
CA LEU A 134 -8.71 -4.71 -10.42
C LEU A 134 -9.94 -4.16 -9.70
N ILE A 135 -10.90 -3.73 -10.51
CA ILE A 135 -12.24 -3.35 -10.06
C ILE A 135 -12.71 -4.58 -9.26
N PRO A 136 -12.92 -4.48 -7.93
CA PRO A 136 -13.15 -5.64 -7.07
C PRO A 136 -14.45 -6.41 -7.37
N PHE A 137 -15.14 -6.07 -8.46
CA PHE A 137 -16.43 -6.61 -8.84
C PHE A 137 -16.34 -7.86 -9.75
N MET A 138 -15.13 -8.32 -10.12
CA MET A 138 -14.98 -9.53 -10.97
C MET A 138 -14.77 -10.85 -10.21
N GLU A 139 -14.46 -10.83 -8.92
CA GLU A 139 -14.75 -11.98 -8.06
C GLU A 139 -16.12 -11.74 -7.46
N SER A 140 -17.15 -12.34 -8.05
CA SER A 140 -18.36 -12.65 -7.30
C SER A 140 -17.98 -13.68 -6.24
N VAL A 141 -17.32 -13.23 -5.17
CA VAL A 141 -17.66 -13.75 -3.85
C VAL A 141 -19.13 -13.46 -3.76
N GLN A 142 -19.94 -14.50 -4.00
CA GLN A 142 -21.37 -14.46 -3.74
C GLN A 142 -21.50 -13.72 -2.41
N PRO A 143 -22.32 -12.64 -2.32
CA PRO A 143 -22.63 -12.13 -1.01
C PRO A 143 -23.04 -13.36 -0.23
N LEU A 144 -22.37 -13.62 0.89
CA LEU A 144 -22.87 -14.54 1.88
C LEU A 144 -24.26 -14.00 2.17
N LEU A 145 -25.24 -14.56 1.48
CA LEU A 145 -26.62 -14.50 1.85
C LEU A 145 -26.59 -15.27 3.16
N VAL A 146 -26.26 -14.56 4.23
CA VAL A 146 -26.79 -14.89 5.53
C VAL A 146 -28.28 -14.75 5.29
N LEU A 147 -28.88 -15.84 4.79
CA LEU A 147 -30.21 -16.21 5.15
C LEU A 147 -30.15 -16.23 6.66
N ASP A 148 -30.45 -15.07 7.24
CA ASP A 148 -30.95 -15.00 8.58
C ASP A 148 -32.12 -15.96 8.52
N THR A 149 -31.90 -17.18 9.04
CA THR A 149 -32.96 -18.15 9.24
C THR A 149 -33.85 -17.45 10.25
N GLY A 150 -34.82 -16.70 9.71
CA GLY A 150 -35.85 -16.07 10.47
C GLY A 150 -36.37 -17.12 11.43
N ARG A 151 -36.17 -16.82 12.71
CA ARG A 151 -36.84 -17.46 13.82
C ARG A 151 -38.30 -17.70 13.43
N THR A 152 -38.64 -18.93 13.10
CA THR A 152 -39.98 -19.45 13.33
C THR A 152 -40.09 -19.65 14.83
N GLY A 153 -40.56 -18.61 15.51
CA GLY A 153 -40.66 -18.57 16.95
C GLY A 153 -41.29 -17.26 17.40
N VAL A 154 -42.59 -17.15 17.16
CA VAL A 154 -43.47 -16.18 17.81
C VAL A 154 -43.30 -16.33 19.34
N GLY A 155 -42.94 -15.25 20.03
CA GLY A 155 -42.76 -15.26 21.49
C GLY A 155 -42.22 -13.95 22.07
N ASN A 156 -43.15 -13.03 22.32
CA ASN A 156 -43.03 -11.67 22.87
C ASN A 156 -41.99 -11.35 23.99
N PHE A 157 -41.39 -10.16 23.79
CA PHE A 157 -41.15 -9.02 24.72
C PHE A 157 -40.21 -9.13 25.94
N GLY A 158 -39.17 -8.29 25.88
CA GLY A 158 -38.76 -7.23 26.86
C GLY A 158 -38.61 -7.61 28.34
N ASP A 159 -37.68 -7.07 29.11
CA ASP A 159 -36.77 -5.93 29.00
C ASP A 159 -35.95 -6.01 30.30
N MET A 160 -34.63 -5.77 30.34
CA MET A 160 -33.98 -5.28 31.56
C MET A 160 -32.63 -4.62 31.26
N THR A 161 -32.56 -3.41 31.77
CA THR A 161 -31.58 -2.35 31.62
C THR A 161 -30.26 -2.56 32.38
N ALA A 162 -29.26 -1.87 31.84
CA ALA A 162 -27.95 -1.52 32.40
C ALA A 162 -27.86 -1.25 33.93
N LYS A 163 -26.71 -1.64 34.49
CA LYS A 163 -25.94 -0.85 35.47
C LYS A 163 -24.44 -0.95 35.13
N SER A 164 -23.83 0.16 34.71
CA SER A 164 -22.68 0.77 35.41
C SER A 164 -22.10 1.98 34.65
N ALA A 165 -22.27 3.13 35.30
CA ALA A 165 -21.29 4.18 35.54
C ALA A 165 -20.98 5.30 34.49
N SER A 166 -21.09 6.53 35.04
CA SER A 166 -20.56 7.84 34.64
C SER A 166 -21.29 8.57 33.49
N GLY A 167 -21.76 9.82 33.62
CA GLY A 167 -21.79 10.79 34.71
C GLY A 167 -22.27 12.15 34.14
N PHE A 168 -23.04 12.89 34.96
CA PHE A 168 -23.24 14.35 34.97
C PHE A 168 -24.14 15.08 33.93
N LEU A 169 -25.39 15.30 34.36
CA LEU A 169 -26.19 16.55 34.48
C LEU A 169 -26.47 17.48 33.27
N SER A 170 -27.76 17.59 32.90
CA SER A 170 -28.53 18.85 32.98
C SER A 170 -30.06 18.60 32.91
N PRO A 171 -30.95 19.42 33.56
CA PRO A 171 -32.33 19.03 33.90
C PRO A 171 -33.45 19.87 33.23
N GLY A 172 -34.62 19.26 33.04
CA GLY A 172 -35.92 19.94 32.81
C GLY A 172 -37.06 18.92 32.70
N LYS A 173 -37.83 18.69 33.78
CA LYS A 173 -39.19 19.23 34.06
C LYS A 173 -40.22 18.71 33.04
N SER A 174 -41.27 17.96 33.37
CA SER A 174 -42.30 18.13 34.41
C SER A 174 -43.11 16.82 34.54
N MET A 175 -43.36 16.33 35.75
CA MET A 175 -44.67 16.25 36.43
C MET A 175 -45.89 15.94 35.55
N ILE A 176 -46.54 14.80 35.80
CA ILE A 176 -47.96 14.71 36.21
C ILE A 176 -48.08 13.53 37.18
N SER A 177 -48.75 13.80 38.30
CA SER A 177 -49.01 12.89 39.40
C SER A 177 -50.30 12.11 39.17
N SER A 178 -50.37 10.87 39.62
CA SER A 178 -51.61 10.32 40.16
C SER A 178 -51.29 9.40 41.35
N GLY A 179 -51.98 9.65 42.46
CA GLY A 179 -51.65 9.20 43.81
C GLY A 179 -51.86 7.70 44.05
N GLN A 180 -51.04 7.18 44.98
CA GLN A 180 -51.13 5.83 45.54
C GLN A 180 -52.07 5.84 46.76
N PRO A 181 -52.91 4.80 46.97
CA PRO A 181 -53.65 4.62 48.22
C PRO A 181 -52.73 4.13 49.37
N ALA A 182 -53.13 4.50 50.60
CA ALA A 182 -52.34 4.45 51.84
C ALA A 182 -52.17 3.07 52.52
N THR A 183 -52.57 1.97 51.89
CA THR A 183 -52.33 0.61 52.39
C THR A 183 -51.94 -0.30 51.25
N ARG A 184 -50.66 -0.73 51.22
CA ARG A 184 -50.12 -1.65 50.23
C ARG A 184 -49.96 -3.02 50.87
N THR A 185 -50.83 -3.95 50.50
CA THR A 185 -50.63 -5.39 50.76
C THR A 185 -49.40 -5.83 49.96
N GLN A 186 -48.31 -6.18 50.63
CA GLN A 186 -47.14 -6.77 49.97
C GLN A 186 -47.39 -8.26 49.78
N ALA A 187 -47.89 -8.64 48.61
CA ALA A 187 -47.70 -10.00 48.12
C ALA A 187 -46.29 -10.09 47.55
N ILE A 188 -45.50 -11.05 48.03
CA ILE A 188 -44.19 -11.38 47.47
C ILE A 188 -44.46 -12.10 46.15
N GLN A 189 -44.46 -11.36 45.05
CA GLN A 189 -44.50 -11.93 43.71
C GLN A 189 -43.04 -12.03 43.25
N THR A 190 -42.56 -13.26 43.08
CA THR A 190 -41.26 -13.53 42.47
C THR A 190 -41.20 -12.90 41.07
N ASP A 191 -40.08 -12.29 40.70
CA ASP A 191 -39.83 -11.74 39.35
C ASP A 191 -39.97 -12.81 38.23
N TYR A 192 -40.04 -14.08 38.62
CA TYR A 192 -40.40 -15.22 37.78
C TYR A 192 -41.92 -15.40 37.76
N MET A 193 -42.60 -14.70 36.85
CA MET A 193 -43.89 -15.18 36.34
C MET A 193 -43.60 -16.22 35.26
N GLU A 194 -44.01 -17.46 35.47
CA GLU A 194 -44.02 -18.49 34.43
C GLU A 194 -45.05 -18.10 33.35
N ARG A 195 -44.65 -17.24 32.41
CA ARG A 195 -45.47 -16.86 31.24
C ARG A 195 -45.88 -18.08 30.41
N GLU A 196 -45.13 -19.17 30.52
CA GLU A 196 -45.39 -20.44 29.85
C GLU A 196 -46.55 -21.25 30.49
N ALA A 197 -46.94 -20.92 31.74
CA ALA A 197 -48.05 -21.59 32.43
C ALA A 197 -49.43 -20.98 32.12
N GLN A 198 -49.49 -19.88 31.35
CA GLN A 198 -50.76 -19.26 30.95
C GLN A 198 -51.33 -19.95 29.71
N THR A 199 -52.25 -20.89 29.92
CA THR A 199 -52.99 -21.58 28.86
C THR A 199 -54.03 -20.66 28.22
N ASP A 200 -54.37 -20.93 26.96
CA ASP A 200 -55.49 -20.28 26.29
C ASP A 200 -56.80 -20.58 27.06
N PRO A 201 -57.73 -19.62 27.20
CA PRO A 201 -59.00 -19.86 27.87
C PRO A 201 -59.75 -21.01 27.20
N TYR A 202 -60.25 -21.95 28.01
CA TYR A 202 -60.94 -23.15 27.54
C TYR A 202 -62.16 -22.80 26.67
N THR A 203 -62.18 -23.32 25.44
CA THR A 203 -63.32 -23.23 24.52
C THR A 203 -64.10 -24.55 24.53
N PRO A 204 -65.42 -24.53 24.83
CA PRO A 204 -66.22 -25.75 24.87
C PRO A 204 -66.45 -26.33 23.46
N GLU A 205 -66.62 -27.64 23.37
CA GLU A 205 -67.04 -28.32 22.14
C GLU A 205 -68.47 -27.92 21.77
N TYR A 206 -68.73 -27.73 20.47
CA TYR A 206 -70.04 -27.33 19.95
C TYR A 206 -70.56 -28.37 18.96
N VAL A 207 -71.89 -28.54 18.88
CA VAL A 207 -72.56 -29.44 17.93
C VAL A 207 -73.34 -28.60 16.93
N VAL A 208 -73.07 -28.79 15.64
CA VAL A 208 -73.74 -28.07 14.55
C VAL A 208 -74.75 -28.99 13.87
N LYS A 209 -75.96 -28.50 13.59
CA LYS A 209 -76.96 -29.23 12.83
C LYS A 209 -76.50 -29.41 11.38
N PRO A 210 -76.68 -30.58 10.76
CA PRO A 210 -76.28 -30.80 9.37
C PRO A 210 -77.03 -29.84 8.44
N GLY A 211 -76.30 -28.93 7.79
CA GLY A 211 -76.82 -27.91 6.88
C GLY A 211 -76.78 -26.47 7.39
N GLU A 212 -76.54 -26.24 8.69
CA GLU A 212 -76.44 -24.90 9.28
C GLU A 212 -74.97 -24.53 9.53
N GLN A 213 -74.46 -23.41 9.01
CA GLN A 213 -73.08 -22.95 9.25
C GLN A 213 -73.08 -21.58 9.94
N PRO A 214 -73.04 -21.50 11.29
CA PRO A 214 -73.12 -20.22 11.99
C PRO A 214 -71.86 -19.35 11.79
N GLU A 215 -72.06 -18.04 11.62
CA GLU A 215 -70.97 -17.08 11.34
C GLU A 215 -69.89 -17.05 12.42
N VAL A 216 -70.28 -17.31 13.66
CA VAL A 216 -69.39 -17.30 14.83
C VAL A 216 -68.26 -18.32 14.69
N LEU A 217 -68.50 -19.47 14.03
CA LEU A 217 -67.48 -20.50 13.83
C LEU A 217 -66.40 -20.08 12.84
N THR A 218 -66.68 -19.16 11.92
CA THR A 218 -65.66 -18.61 11.03
C THR A 218 -64.70 -17.63 11.71
N LEU A 219 -65.06 -17.17 12.91
CA LEU A 219 -64.23 -16.29 13.73
C LEU A 219 -63.38 -17.06 14.76
N ALA A 220 -63.46 -18.39 14.78
CA ALA A 220 -62.71 -19.22 15.73
C ALA A 220 -61.17 -19.05 15.62
N THR A 221 -60.67 -18.54 14.49
CA THR A 221 -59.26 -18.22 14.28
C THR A 221 -58.80 -16.95 15.00
N LEU A 222 -59.73 -16.07 15.38
CA LEU A 222 -59.45 -14.84 16.12
C LEU A 222 -59.43 -15.15 17.62
N MET A 223 -58.24 -15.11 18.22
CA MET A 223 -58.03 -15.39 19.64
C MET A 223 -57.44 -14.15 20.34
N TYR A 224 -57.44 -14.15 21.67
CA TYR A 224 -56.81 -13.07 22.45
C TYR A 224 -55.33 -12.94 22.05
N LYS A 225 -54.88 -11.71 21.70
CA LYS A 225 -53.55 -11.42 21.11
C LYS A 225 -53.29 -11.99 19.70
N LYS A 226 -54.24 -12.74 19.13
CA LYS A 226 -54.27 -13.16 17.72
C LYS A 226 -55.52 -12.58 17.05
N GLY A 227 -55.59 -11.26 17.04
CA GLY A 227 -56.65 -10.48 16.40
C GLY A 227 -57.51 -9.67 17.37
N LEU A 228 -57.87 -10.21 18.54
CA LEU A 228 -58.63 -9.41 19.51
C LEU A 228 -57.71 -8.50 20.35
N PRO A 229 -58.03 -7.20 20.54
CA PRO A 229 -59.25 -6.50 20.11
C PRO A 229 -59.27 -6.20 18.59
N ALA A 230 -60.41 -6.47 17.96
CA ALA A 230 -60.53 -6.47 16.50
C ALA A 230 -60.14 -5.12 15.89
N GLY A 231 -59.13 -5.16 15.02
CA GLY A 231 -58.70 -4.02 14.21
C GLY A 231 -59.50 -3.90 12.90
N LEU A 232 -59.23 -2.84 12.13
CA LEU A 232 -59.89 -2.59 10.84
C LEU A 232 -59.78 -3.78 9.87
N ALA A 233 -58.61 -4.43 9.81
CA ALA A 233 -58.38 -5.57 8.93
C ALA A 233 -59.29 -6.77 9.27
N GLU A 234 -59.57 -7.02 10.54
CA GLU A 234 -60.44 -8.12 10.96
C GLU A 234 -61.91 -7.80 10.68
N VAL A 235 -62.33 -6.56 10.89
CA VAL A 235 -63.66 -6.09 10.50
C VAL A 235 -63.86 -6.25 9.00
N GLU A 236 -62.89 -5.84 8.18
CA GLU A 236 -62.91 -6.03 6.73
C GLU A 236 -62.97 -7.53 6.35
N MET A 237 -62.22 -8.41 7.03
CA MET A 237 -62.31 -9.85 6.77
C MET A 237 -63.70 -10.41 7.07
N ILE A 238 -64.35 -9.95 8.15
CA ILE A 238 -65.71 -10.35 8.52
C ILE A 238 -66.73 -9.88 7.48
N GLU A 239 -66.64 -8.63 7.06
CA GLU A 239 -67.50 -8.06 6.02
C GLU A 239 -67.34 -8.80 4.68
N ARG A 240 -66.11 -9.16 4.32
CA ARG A 240 -65.83 -9.98 3.13
C ARG A 240 -66.43 -11.38 3.23
N ALA A 241 -66.32 -12.04 4.39
CA ALA A 241 -66.93 -13.35 4.61
C ALA A 241 -68.46 -13.31 4.50
N ARG A 242 -69.09 -12.24 5.00
CA ARG A 242 -70.54 -11.99 4.83
C ARG A 242 -70.93 -11.73 3.38
N ALA A 243 -70.17 -10.90 2.68
CA ALA A 243 -70.38 -10.63 1.25
C ALA A 243 -70.26 -11.91 0.42
N LYS A 244 -69.28 -12.77 0.74
CA LYS A 244 -69.12 -14.09 0.10
C LYS A 244 -70.33 -14.99 0.33
N ARG A 245 -70.84 -15.10 1.56
CA ARG A 245 -72.05 -15.90 1.84
C ARG A 245 -73.29 -15.35 1.12
N ALA A 246 -73.49 -14.04 1.12
CA ALA A 246 -74.59 -13.40 0.41
C ALA A 246 -74.53 -13.67 -1.10
N TRP A 247 -73.31 -13.70 -1.66
CA TRP A 247 -73.08 -14.06 -3.04
C TRP A 247 -73.25 -15.56 -3.33
N GLU A 248 -72.79 -16.45 -2.45
CA GLU A 248 -73.03 -17.91 -2.57
C GLU A 248 -74.52 -18.24 -2.57
N ALA A 249 -75.32 -17.52 -1.78
CA ALA A 249 -76.77 -17.61 -1.78
C ALA A 249 -77.42 -17.11 -3.10
N SER A 250 -76.73 -16.26 -3.87
CA SER A 250 -77.19 -15.77 -5.17
C SER A 250 -76.86 -16.71 -6.34
N LEU A 251 -76.13 -17.80 -6.10
CA LEU A 251 -75.72 -18.74 -7.14
C LEU A 251 -76.90 -19.60 -7.64
N PRO A 252 -76.93 -19.94 -8.95
CA PRO A 252 -77.90 -20.89 -9.49
C PRO A 252 -77.84 -22.28 -8.80
N PRO A 253 -78.99 -22.96 -8.61
CA PRO A 253 -79.06 -24.30 -8.01
C PRO A 253 -78.33 -25.35 -8.87
N LEU A 254 -77.99 -26.49 -8.26
CA LEU A 254 -77.19 -27.55 -8.90
C LEU A 254 -77.97 -28.40 -9.93
N ASP A 255 -79.30 -28.34 -9.91
CA ASP A 255 -80.16 -29.32 -10.58
C ASP A 255 -80.32 -29.08 -12.10
N ASP A 256 -79.99 -27.88 -12.60
CA ASP A 256 -80.20 -27.48 -14.01
C ASP A 256 -78.89 -27.44 -14.85
N PRO A 257 -78.74 -28.32 -15.88
CA PRO A 257 -77.51 -28.39 -16.68
C PRO A 257 -77.25 -27.14 -17.55
N GLN A 258 -78.29 -26.38 -17.90
CA GLN A 258 -78.17 -25.16 -18.71
C GLN A 258 -77.63 -23.95 -17.92
N GLN A 259 -77.66 -24.02 -16.58
CA GLN A 259 -77.22 -22.93 -15.70
C GLN A 259 -75.79 -23.15 -15.17
N TRP A 260 -75.21 -24.33 -15.42
CA TRP A 260 -73.88 -24.71 -14.96
C TRP A 260 -72.79 -23.75 -15.46
N GLU A 261 -72.81 -23.38 -16.74
CA GLU A 261 -71.83 -22.44 -17.31
C GLU A 261 -71.89 -21.06 -16.65
N LYS A 262 -73.10 -20.59 -16.32
CA LYS A 262 -73.30 -19.30 -15.63
C LYS A 262 -72.74 -19.36 -14.21
N ARG A 263 -73.03 -20.44 -13.49
CA ARG A 263 -72.48 -20.68 -12.15
C ARG A 263 -70.95 -20.80 -12.17
N PHE A 264 -70.39 -21.54 -13.12
CA PHE A 264 -68.95 -21.71 -13.27
C PHE A 264 -68.25 -20.37 -13.55
N LYS A 265 -68.83 -19.52 -14.42
CA LYS A 265 -68.32 -18.17 -14.67
C LYS A 265 -68.39 -17.30 -13.42
N MET A 266 -69.53 -17.27 -12.72
CA MET A 266 -69.67 -16.53 -11.47
C MET A 266 -68.63 -16.98 -10.43
N MET A 267 -68.44 -18.29 -10.24
CA MET A 267 -67.41 -18.84 -9.35
C MET A 267 -66.01 -18.43 -9.76
N SER A 268 -65.66 -18.57 -11.03
CA SER A 268 -64.35 -18.21 -11.55
C SER A 268 -64.06 -16.70 -11.39
N ASP A 269 -65.05 -15.85 -11.63
CA ASP A 269 -64.90 -14.40 -11.50
C ASP A 269 -64.79 -13.96 -10.03
N MET A 270 -65.54 -14.61 -9.13
CA MET A 270 -65.40 -14.37 -7.69
C MET A 270 -64.04 -14.83 -7.16
N GLU A 271 -63.56 -16.01 -7.57
CA GLU A 271 -62.22 -16.49 -7.23
C GLU A 271 -61.16 -15.50 -7.70
N ARG A 272 -61.24 -15.02 -8.96
CA ARG A 272 -60.32 -13.98 -9.47
C ARG A 272 -60.36 -12.71 -8.64
N HIS A 273 -61.54 -12.26 -8.22
CA HIS A 273 -61.67 -11.08 -7.37
C HIS A 273 -60.99 -11.29 -5.99
N GLU A 274 -61.18 -12.45 -5.37
CA GLU A 274 -60.50 -12.81 -4.12
C GLU A 274 -58.96 -12.87 -4.29
N TRP A 275 -58.48 -13.40 -5.43
CA TRP A 275 -57.06 -13.42 -5.76
C TRP A 275 -56.49 -12.01 -5.90
N VAL A 276 -57.17 -11.10 -6.60
CA VAL A 276 -56.74 -9.69 -6.74
C VAL A 276 -56.69 -8.99 -5.38
N LEU A 277 -57.66 -9.23 -4.49
CA LEU A 277 -57.63 -8.66 -3.15
C LEU A 277 -56.44 -9.16 -2.32
N ARG A 278 -56.14 -10.46 -2.38
CA ARG A 278 -54.94 -11.03 -1.73
C ARG A 278 -53.65 -10.46 -2.33
N GLU A 279 -53.60 -10.29 -3.64
CA GLU A 279 -52.45 -9.71 -4.33
C GLU A 279 -52.21 -8.26 -3.88
N ASN A 280 -53.26 -7.44 -3.78
CA ASN A 280 -53.19 -6.09 -3.25
C ASN A 280 -52.71 -6.03 -1.79
N GLU A 281 -53.12 -6.99 -0.95
CA GLU A 281 -52.64 -7.09 0.44
C GLU A 281 -51.16 -7.44 0.51
N ILE A 282 -50.72 -8.40 -0.32
CA ILE A 282 -49.31 -8.76 -0.45
C ILE A 282 -48.51 -7.56 -0.95
N GLU A 283 -49.02 -6.82 -1.95
CA GLU A 283 -48.38 -5.63 -2.48
C GLU A 283 -48.23 -4.54 -1.41
N LYS A 284 -49.27 -4.28 -0.60
CA LYS A 284 -49.18 -3.33 0.53
C LYS A 284 -48.09 -3.73 1.53
N LEU A 285 -48.02 -5.01 1.91
CA LEU A 285 -46.98 -5.52 2.81
C LEU A 285 -45.58 -5.42 2.20
N GLN A 286 -45.46 -5.72 0.91
CA GLN A 286 -44.20 -5.58 0.18
C GLN A 286 -43.76 -4.11 0.09
N ASN A 287 -44.67 -3.19 -0.19
CA ASN A 287 -44.40 -1.75 -0.24
C ASN A 287 -43.93 -1.23 1.12
N LEU A 288 -44.58 -1.63 2.22
CA LEU A 288 -44.12 -1.29 3.58
C LEU A 288 -42.73 -1.84 3.88
N ARG A 289 -42.44 -3.07 3.45
CA ARG A 289 -41.11 -3.68 3.60
C ARG A 289 -40.06 -2.95 2.77
N ILE A 290 -40.38 -2.56 1.53
CA ILE A 290 -39.49 -1.79 0.66
C ILE A 290 -39.21 -0.42 1.26
N GLU A 291 -40.22 0.28 1.78
CA GLU A 291 -40.04 1.57 2.43
C GLU A 291 -39.12 1.47 3.65
N LEU A 292 -39.28 0.42 4.47
CA LEU A 292 -38.38 0.15 5.58
C LEU A 292 -36.95 -0.13 5.10
N LEU A 293 -36.79 -0.95 4.06
CA LEU A 293 -35.47 -1.24 3.47
C LEU A 293 -34.81 0.02 2.91
N GLU A 294 -35.58 0.90 2.26
CA GLU A 294 -35.09 2.17 1.74
C GLU A 294 -34.58 3.07 2.87
N LYS A 295 -35.32 3.16 3.98
CA LYS A 295 -34.87 3.89 5.19
C LYS A 295 -33.56 3.31 5.73
N MET A 296 -33.48 1.99 5.86
CA MET A 296 -32.27 1.30 6.34
C MET A 296 -31.08 1.50 5.39
N LEU A 297 -31.30 1.51 4.08
CA LEU A 297 -30.27 1.80 3.09
C LEU A 297 -29.77 3.23 3.21
N LYS A 298 -30.68 4.21 3.30
CA LYS A 298 -30.33 5.63 3.52
C LYS A 298 -29.48 5.81 4.78
N GLU A 299 -29.87 5.19 5.90
CA GLU A 299 -29.07 5.23 7.13
C GLU A 299 -27.67 4.61 6.97
N ASN A 300 -27.57 3.51 6.23
CA ASN A 300 -26.28 2.88 5.98
C ASN A 300 -25.39 3.73 5.06
N GLU A 301 -25.98 4.39 4.06
CA GLU A 301 -25.28 5.31 3.17
C GLU A 301 -24.77 6.53 3.92
N THR A 302 -25.59 7.16 4.78
CA THR A 302 -25.15 8.30 5.60
C THR A 302 -24.00 7.91 6.52
N ARG A 303 -24.12 6.78 7.24
CA ARG A 303 -23.03 6.26 8.10
C ARG A 303 -21.74 6.03 7.31
N ARG A 304 -21.81 5.46 6.11
CA ARG A 304 -20.65 5.26 5.22
C ARG A 304 -20.07 6.58 4.72
N HIS A 305 -20.93 7.54 4.40
CA HIS A 305 -20.54 8.87 3.96
C HIS A 305 -19.80 9.62 5.06
N ASP A 306 -20.35 9.63 6.28
CA ASP A 306 -19.76 10.27 7.46
C ASP A 306 -18.38 9.66 7.79
N ALA A 307 -18.28 8.33 7.80
CA ALA A 307 -17.00 7.65 7.99
C ALA A 307 -15.97 7.99 6.89
N SER A 308 -16.43 8.27 5.67
CA SER A 308 -15.56 8.69 4.56
C SER A 308 -15.13 10.15 4.71
N ILE A 309 -16.03 11.04 5.10
CA ILE A 309 -15.73 12.43 5.45
C ILE A 309 -14.71 12.48 6.59
N GLU A 310 -14.89 11.69 7.65
CA GLU A 310 -13.92 11.64 8.75
C GLU A 310 -12.52 11.23 8.29
N ARG A 311 -12.42 10.22 7.41
CA ARG A 311 -11.13 9.79 6.84
C ARG A 311 -10.49 10.92 6.04
N ILE A 312 -11.27 11.59 5.20
CA ILE A 312 -10.82 12.74 4.40
C ILE A 312 -10.35 13.87 5.34
N ASN A 313 -11.11 14.19 6.38
CA ASN A 313 -10.76 15.24 7.35
C ASN A 313 -9.49 14.92 8.13
N ARG A 314 -9.28 13.65 8.52
CA ARG A 314 -8.03 13.21 9.16
C ARG A 314 -6.84 13.38 8.22
N GLN A 315 -6.99 13.02 6.95
CA GLN A 315 -5.94 13.20 5.94
C GLN A 315 -5.68 14.69 5.66
N TRP A 316 -6.74 15.49 5.56
CA TRP A 316 -6.68 16.93 5.41
C TRP A 316 -5.93 17.57 6.58
N GLY A 317 -6.23 17.19 7.82
CA GLY A 317 -5.54 17.68 9.01
C GLY A 317 -4.03 17.40 8.98
N LYS A 318 -3.62 16.18 8.59
CA LYS A 318 -2.21 15.83 8.42
C LYS A 318 -1.53 16.65 7.32
N LYS A 319 -2.20 16.81 6.18
CA LYS A 319 -1.67 17.64 5.07
C LYS A 319 -1.57 19.11 5.45
N GLN A 320 -2.49 19.59 6.27
CA GLN A 320 -2.47 20.94 6.79
C GLN A 320 -1.30 21.17 7.74
N SER A 321 -1.01 20.24 8.65
CA SER A 321 0.16 20.36 9.54
C SER A 321 1.48 20.33 8.77
N GLU A 322 1.62 19.42 7.79
CA GLU A 322 2.79 19.37 6.89
C GLU A 322 2.97 20.72 6.15
N ARG A 323 1.87 21.28 5.63
CA ARG A 323 1.87 22.58 4.95
C ARG A 323 2.31 23.70 5.89
N GLU A 324 1.81 23.72 7.13
CA GLU A 324 2.19 24.73 8.11
C GLU A 324 3.66 24.65 8.52
N GLU A 325 4.20 23.44 8.69
CA GLU A 325 5.63 23.21 8.94
C GLU A 325 6.49 23.72 7.79
N PHE A 326 6.11 23.41 6.55
CA PHE A 326 6.78 23.92 5.36
C PHE A 326 6.74 25.45 5.27
N VAL A 327 5.58 26.06 5.55
CA VAL A 327 5.43 27.52 5.60
C VAL A 327 6.32 28.12 6.70
N LYS A 328 6.40 27.50 7.88
CA LYS A 328 7.30 27.93 8.97
C LYS A 328 8.77 27.87 8.52
N ALA A 329 9.19 26.78 7.88
CA ALA A 329 10.55 26.64 7.35
C ALA A 329 10.88 27.73 6.31
N ASN A 330 9.97 27.99 5.39
CA ASN A 330 10.11 29.07 4.40
C ASN A 330 10.19 30.45 5.06
N ARG A 331 9.37 30.73 6.09
CA ARG A 331 9.46 31.97 6.87
C ARG A 331 10.83 32.12 7.54
N LEU A 332 11.36 31.04 8.13
CA LEU A 332 12.70 31.06 8.74
C LEU A 332 13.79 31.33 7.70
N HIS A 333 13.70 30.70 6.53
CA HIS A 333 14.62 30.94 5.42
C HIS A 333 14.56 32.39 4.95
N TYR A 334 13.36 32.92 4.75
CA TYR A 334 13.12 34.33 4.41
C TYR A 334 13.74 35.29 5.44
N LEU A 335 13.52 35.06 6.73
CA LEU A 335 14.13 35.86 7.81
C LEU A 335 15.66 35.75 7.85
N ARG A 336 16.24 34.58 7.55
CA ARG A 336 17.70 34.42 7.43
C ARG A 336 18.23 35.21 6.23
N ALA A 337 17.56 35.14 5.08
CA ALA A 337 17.92 35.87 3.88
C ALA A 337 17.86 37.39 4.10
N ILE A 338 16.81 37.91 4.73
CA ILE A 338 16.72 39.33 5.11
C ILE A 338 17.89 39.72 6.01
N ARG A 339 18.17 38.95 7.07
CA ARG A 339 19.29 39.25 7.98
C ARG A 339 20.63 39.27 7.25
N ALA A 340 20.87 38.34 6.33
CA ALA A 340 22.07 38.31 5.50
C ALA A 340 22.15 39.53 4.56
N LEU A 341 21.03 39.92 3.93
CA LEU A 341 20.96 41.08 3.07
C LEU A 341 21.19 42.39 3.83
N LEU A 342 20.61 42.54 5.03
CA LEU A 342 20.86 43.70 5.90
C LEU A 342 22.34 43.82 6.28
N ARG A 343 23.00 42.71 6.63
CA ARG A 343 24.45 42.69 6.88
C ARG A 343 25.26 43.07 5.64
N LYS A 344 24.93 42.53 4.48
CA LYS A 344 25.57 42.91 3.21
C LYS A 344 25.37 44.39 2.89
N ARG A 345 24.15 44.93 3.09
CA ARG A 345 23.83 46.35 2.92
C ARG A 345 24.69 47.23 3.84
N SER A 346 24.89 46.82 5.10
CA SER A 346 25.76 47.55 6.03
C SER A 346 27.24 47.51 5.64
N GLN A 347 27.65 46.51 4.84
CA GLN A 347 29.02 46.30 4.36
C GLN A 347 29.25 46.80 2.92
N VAL A 348 28.33 47.62 2.36
CA VAL A 348 28.40 48.10 0.97
C VAL A 348 29.61 48.99 0.71
N GLU A 349 30.12 49.69 1.72
CA GLU A 349 31.45 50.31 1.60
C GLU A 349 32.52 49.22 1.69
N THR A 350 32.97 48.72 0.54
CA THR A 350 34.12 47.80 0.38
C THR A 350 35.46 48.46 0.73
N LYS A 351 35.50 49.29 1.77
CA LYS A 351 36.73 49.81 2.33
C LYS A 351 37.23 48.81 3.36
N TYR A 352 38.50 48.44 3.27
CA TYR A 352 39.18 47.73 4.34
C TYR A 352 39.19 48.64 5.58
N VAL A 353 38.27 48.41 6.51
CA VAL A 353 38.23 49.13 7.78
C VAL A 353 39.28 48.49 8.68
N LYS A 354 40.35 49.24 8.97
CA LYS A 354 41.31 48.86 9.99
C LYS A 354 40.57 48.70 11.33
N ASN A 355 40.80 47.58 12.04
CA ASN A 355 40.16 47.33 13.34
C ASN A 355 40.47 48.49 14.29
N ASP A 356 39.41 49.09 14.83
CA ASP A 356 39.50 50.17 15.79
C ASP A 356 39.59 49.58 17.19
N ILE A 357 40.82 49.46 17.70
CA ILE A 357 41.12 48.77 18.96
C ILE A 357 40.31 49.39 20.11
N VAL A 358 40.18 50.71 20.15
CA VAL A 358 39.41 51.40 21.20
C VAL A 358 37.95 50.97 21.14
N ARG A 359 37.39 50.83 19.94
CA ARG A 359 36.00 50.41 19.74
C ARG A 359 35.81 48.95 20.11
N ASP A 360 36.77 48.09 19.79
CA ASP A 360 36.75 46.67 20.20
C ASP A 360 36.76 46.55 21.72
N TYR A 361 37.63 47.25 22.44
CA TYR A 361 37.67 47.19 23.91
C TYR A 361 36.53 47.98 24.60
N SER A 362 35.83 48.88 23.90
CA SER A 362 34.65 49.58 24.42
C SER A 362 33.38 48.72 24.45
N LYS A 363 33.29 47.70 23.58
CA LYS A 363 32.13 46.83 23.46
C LYS A 363 32.44 45.44 24.00
N TYR A 364 31.70 45.01 25.02
CA TYR A 364 31.82 43.66 25.57
C TYR A 364 31.44 42.54 24.57
N GLU A 365 30.65 42.88 23.54
CA GLU A 365 30.28 41.94 22.46
C GLU A 365 31.41 41.76 21.42
N SER A 366 32.51 42.49 21.53
CA SER A 366 33.61 42.41 20.57
C SER A 366 34.41 41.11 20.73
N ALA A 367 35.23 40.82 19.72
CA ALA A 367 36.12 39.68 19.72
C ALA A 367 37.20 39.73 20.83
N ALA A 368 37.44 40.88 21.46
CA ALA A 368 38.41 41.02 22.53
C ALA A 368 37.96 40.34 23.83
N TYR A 369 36.65 40.40 24.14
CA TYR A 369 36.07 39.78 25.34
C TYR A 369 35.34 38.47 25.04
N GLY A 370 34.68 38.39 23.88
CA GLY A 370 33.90 37.23 23.43
C GLY A 370 34.37 36.69 22.08
N PRO A 371 35.58 36.13 21.98
CA PRO A 371 36.10 35.59 20.73
C PRO A 371 35.22 34.44 20.21
N LEU A 372 34.81 34.50 18.94
CA LEU A 372 34.07 33.41 18.32
C LEU A 372 34.98 32.19 18.15
N THR A 373 34.46 31.00 18.48
CA THR A 373 35.21 29.73 18.42
C THR A 373 35.77 29.42 17.02
N ARG A 374 35.10 29.87 15.96
CA ARG A 374 35.58 29.74 14.57
C ARG A 374 36.93 30.47 14.33
N ASN A 375 37.25 31.50 15.11
CA ASN A 375 38.51 32.23 15.00
C ASN A 375 39.69 31.45 15.62
N GLY A 376 39.44 30.29 16.25
CA GLY A 376 40.47 29.42 16.82
C GLY A 376 41.11 29.96 18.11
N TYR A 377 40.63 31.08 18.63
CA TYR A 377 41.12 31.66 19.87
C TYR A 377 40.30 31.12 21.05
N PHE A 378 40.97 30.33 21.89
CA PHE A 378 40.41 29.75 23.10
C PHE A 378 41.22 30.29 24.29
N PRO A 379 40.66 31.18 25.11
CA PRO A 379 41.41 31.76 26.24
C PRO A 379 41.93 30.69 27.20
N ASP A 380 41.17 29.60 27.36
CA ASP A 380 41.47 28.53 28.35
C ASP A 380 42.56 27.54 27.91
N LYS A 381 43.05 27.60 26.66
CA LYS A 381 44.09 26.65 26.18
C LYS A 381 45.51 27.00 26.64
N LEU A 382 45.74 28.21 27.13
CA LEU A 382 47.06 28.67 27.57
C LEU A 382 47.22 28.69 29.09
N THR A 383 46.15 28.42 29.85
CA THR A 383 46.13 28.45 31.32
C THR A 383 47.20 27.54 31.93
N ASP A 384 47.37 26.34 31.36
CA ASP A 384 48.40 25.38 31.79
C ASP A 384 49.84 25.84 31.50
N LYS A 385 50.04 26.73 30.50
CA LYS A 385 51.37 27.27 30.18
C LYS A 385 51.80 28.38 31.13
N TYR A 386 50.85 29.06 31.76
CA TYR A 386 51.11 30.13 32.73
C TYR A 386 51.09 29.66 34.19
N LEU A 387 50.68 28.41 34.44
CA LEU A 387 50.85 27.73 35.72
C LEU A 387 52.34 27.43 35.97
N VAL A 388 53.07 28.43 36.47
CA VAL A 388 54.47 28.30 36.87
C VAL A 388 54.55 27.50 38.17
N LYS A 389 54.64 26.18 38.08
CA LYS A 389 54.99 25.30 39.20
C LYS A 389 56.52 25.21 39.30
N SER A 390 57.12 26.16 39.99
CA SER A 390 58.58 26.20 40.16
C SER A 390 58.99 25.55 41.49
N ARG A 391 59.79 24.47 41.42
CA ARG A 391 60.40 23.83 42.60
C ARG A 391 61.20 24.82 43.45
N PHE A 392 61.70 25.88 42.80
CA PHE A 392 62.49 26.93 43.42
C PHE A 392 61.69 27.90 44.30
N LEU A 393 60.36 27.94 44.17
CA LEU A 393 59.50 28.85 44.93
C LEU A 393 58.84 28.18 46.15
N ASP A 394 58.75 26.85 46.15
CA ASP A 394 58.04 26.08 47.19
C ASP A 394 58.96 25.68 48.36
N THR A 395 60.28 25.66 48.17
CA THR A 395 61.27 25.24 49.16
C THR A 395 62.33 26.32 49.41
N TYR A 396 62.76 26.48 50.66
CA TYR A 396 63.79 27.46 51.03
C TYR A 396 65.13 27.20 50.34
N THR A 397 65.51 25.92 50.19
CA THR A 397 66.71 25.51 49.44
C THR A 397 66.61 25.91 47.97
N GLY A 398 65.42 25.79 47.37
CA GLY A 398 65.15 26.21 46.01
C GLY A 398 65.29 27.73 45.80
N LEU A 399 64.93 28.55 46.79
CA LEU A 399 65.11 30.00 46.74
C LEU A 399 66.58 30.41 46.77
N LEU A 400 67.41 29.73 47.58
CA LEU A 400 68.87 29.94 47.62
C LEU A 400 69.56 29.50 46.31
N GLU A 401 69.11 28.40 45.69
CA GLU A 401 69.56 27.99 44.35
C GLU A 401 69.17 29.03 43.28
N LEU A 402 67.99 29.66 43.41
CA LEU A 402 67.56 30.71 42.50
C LEU A 402 68.39 31.99 42.69
N GLU A 403 68.64 32.40 43.93
CA GLU A 403 69.48 33.55 44.26
C GLU A 403 70.91 33.39 43.70
N SER A 404 71.50 32.20 43.84
CA SER A 404 72.85 31.92 43.36
C SER A 404 72.95 31.78 41.83
N THR A 405 71.86 31.41 41.15
CA THR A 405 71.81 31.26 39.68
C THR A 405 71.42 32.53 38.94
N LEU A 406 70.90 33.56 39.64
CA LEU A 406 70.60 34.85 39.04
C LEU A 406 71.90 35.59 38.70
N PRO A 407 72.19 35.85 37.41
CA PRO A 407 73.39 36.58 37.03
C PRO A 407 73.31 38.02 37.55
N THR A 408 74.43 38.59 37.98
CA THR A 408 74.54 39.97 38.47
C THR A 408 74.04 41.04 37.47
N ASN A 409 73.94 40.70 36.18
CA ASN A 409 73.33 41.54 35.15
C ASN A 409 71.81 41.64 35.23
N ALA A 410 71.11 40.72 35.90
CA ALA A 410 69.66 40.79 36.13
C ALA A 410 69.30 41.88 37.15
N LEU A 411 70.23 42.22 38.05
CA LEU A 411 70.11 43.31 39.03
C LEU A 411 70.45 44.68 38.42
N LYS A 412 71.01 44.72 37.20
CA LYS A 412 71.32 45.96 36.48
C LYS A 412 70.24 46.26 35.44
N ILE A 413 69.50 47.35 35.62
CA ILE A 413 68.53 47.82 34.64
C ILE A 413 69.28 48.23 33.36
N ARG A 414 69.17 47.43 32.29
CA ARG A 414 69.62 47.81 30.96
C ARG A 414 68.55 48.69 30.32
N LEU A 415 68.77 50.01 30.33
CA LEU A 415 68.02 50.91 29.45
C LEU A 415 68.54 50.68 28.02
N PRO A 416 67.71 50.19 27.07
CA PRO A 416 68.15 50.11 25.69
C PRO A 416 68.43 51.52 25.19
N GLU A 417 69.65 51.76 24.70
CA GLU A 417 69.97 53.03 24.05
C GLU A 417 69.00 53.28 22.90
N PRO A 418 68.42 54.49 22.78
CA PRO A 418 67.45 54.78 21.74
C PRO A 418 68.10 54.58 20.36
N LYS A 419 67.54 53.65 19.56
CA LYS A 419 67.99 53.40 18.18
C LYS A 419 67.98 54.74 17.44
N ARG A 420 69.13 55.13 16.87
CA ARG A 420 69.23 56.37 16.07
C ARG A 420 68.46 56.20 14.76
N ILE A 421 67.20 56.63 14.74
CA ILE A 421 66.34 56.58 13.55
C ILE A 421 66.84 57.63 12.56
N SER A 422 67.39 57.19 11.42
CA SER A 422 67.97 58.05 10.38
C SER A 422 66.93 58.76 9.51
N THR A 423 65.70 58.22 9.47
CA THR A 423 64.60 58.72 8.65
C THR A 423 63.52 59.41 9.50
N THR A 424 62.83 60.35 8.87
CA THR A 424 61.62 61.01 9.38
C THR A 424 60.42 60.10 9.07
N LYS A 425 59.24 60.32 9.69
CA LYS A 425 58.04 59.50 9.43
C LYS A 425 57.68 59.43 7.92
N ASP A 426 58.02 60.48 7.17
CA ASP A 426 57.81 60.58 5.72
C ASP A 426 58.98 60.02 4.89
N GLY A 427 59.86 59.19 5.47
CA GLY A 427 60.97 58.52 4.78
C GLY A 427 62.20 59.40 4.48
N HIS A 428 62.14 60.70 4.75
CA HIS A 428 63.24 61.64 4.48
C HIS A 428 64.39 61.52 5.50
N LEU A 429 65.64 61.54 5.05
CA LEU A 429 66.81 61.54 5.93
C LEU A 429 66.84 62.78 6.82
N LYS A 430 67.00 62.59 8.13
CA LYS A 430 67.17 63.70 9.08
C LYS A 430 68.42 64.50 8.74
N ARG A 431 68.41 65.80 9.07
CA ARG A 431 69.48 66.76 8.71
C ARG A 431 70.88 66.31 9.13
N GLN A 432 71.02 65.64 10.28
CA GLN A 432 72.29 65.10 10.76
C GLN A 432 72.84 64.02 9.82
N PHE A 433 72.02 63.04 9.44
CA PHE A 433 72.40 61.97 8.51
C PHE A 433 72.57 62.45 7.07
N ARG A 434 71.87 63.51 6.65
CA ARG A 434 72.14 64.19 5.37
C ARG A 434 73.54 64.81 5.36
N ARG A 435 73.90 65.55 6.42
CA ARG A 435 75.25 66.12 6.54
C ARG A 435 76.34 65.06 6.62
N GLU A 436 76.13 63.95 7.33
CA GLU A 436 77.08 62.83 7.33
C GLU A 436 77.26 62.23 5.93
N ARG A 437 76.16 62.09 5.16
CA ARG A 437 76.23 61.63 3.77
C ARG A 437 76.96 62.63 2.88
N ASP A 438 76.71 63.92 3.04
CA ASP A 438 77.36 64.98 2.27
C ASP A 438 78.86 65.03 2.60
N LEU A 439 79.23 64.92 3.88
CA LEU A 439 80.63 64.80 4.31
C LEU A 439 81.29 63.54 3.75
N ASN A 440 80.60 62.40 3.74
CA ASN A 440 81.09 61.16 3.14
C ASN A 440 81.24 61.24 1.61
N ASN A 441 80.41 62.04 0.93
CA ASN A 441 80.56 62.30 -0.50
C ASN A 441 81.74 63.24 -0.75
N ILE A 442 81.88 64.30 0.04
CA ILE A 442 83.02 65.22 -0.04
C ILE A 442 84.34 64.48 0.22
N THR A 443 84.39 63.59 1.21
CA THR A 443 85.61 62.79 1.46
C THR A 443 85.92 61.86 0.30
N LYS A 444 84.91 61.22 -0.30
CA LYS A 444 85.07 60.42 -1.52
C LYS A 444 85.55 61.25 -2.70
N ASP A 445 84.94 62.41 -2.95
CA ASP A 445 85.33 63.32 -4.03
C ASP A 445 86.76 63.83 -3.84
N ILE A 446 87.18 64.13 -2.61
CA ILE A 446 88.57 64.51 -2.28
C ILE A 446 89.53 63.33 -2.55
N THR A 447 89.15 62.10 -2.17
CA THR A 447 89.97 60.91 -2.48
C THR A 447 90.04 60.61 -3.97
N GLU A 448 88.95 60.82 -4.72
CA GLU A 448 88.89 60.63 -6.17
C GLU A 448 89.66 61.72 -6.92
N GLN A 449 89.60 62.98 -6.49
CA GLN A 449 90.38 64.06 -7.07
C GLN A 449 91.88 63.89 -6.81
N LYS A 450 92.27 63.32 -5.67
CA LYS A 450 93.67 62.94 -5.39
C LYS A 450 94.16 61.74 -6.22
N GLY A 451 93.25 60.96 -6.81
CA GLY A 451 93.56 59.70 -7.52
C GLY A 451 93.41 59.72 -9.05
N LYS A 452 93.03 60.84 -9.68
CA LYS A 452 92.74 60.87 -11.13
C LYS A 452 94.00 61.03 -12.00
N LYS A 453 94.52 59.90 -12.50
CA LYS A 453 95.16 59.82 -13.84
C LYS A 453 94.06 59.70 -14.89
N ILE A 454 94.28 60.27 -16.08
CA ILE A 454 93.30 60.33 -17.18
C ILE A 454 93.06 58.90 -17.72
N GLU A 455 91.83 58.38 -17.57
CA GLU A 455 91.36 57.13 -18.19
C GLU A 455 90.23 57.44 -19.20
N GLU A 456 90.23 56.71 -20.32
CA GLU A 456 89.25 56.80 -21.41
C GLU A 456 87.85 56.26 -21.03
N PRO A 457 86.77 56.71 -21.70
CA PRO A 457 85.41 56.35 -21.32
C PRO A 457 85.07 54.88 -21.59
N LYS A 458 84.73 54.15 -20.52
CA LYS A 458 84.18 52.78 -20.57
C LYS A 458 82.75 52.75 -21.13
N PRO A 459 82.36 51.72 -21.91
CA PRO A 459 81.04 51.64 -22.55
C PRO A 459 79.89 51.27 -21.58
N LEU A 460 78.67 51.60 -22.02
CA LEU A 460 77.40 51.62 -21.27
C LEU A 460 76.88 50.23 -20.84
N ARG A 461 76.26 50.20 -19.65
CA ARG A 461 76.14 49.05 -18.73
C ARG A 461 74.81 48.25 -18.79
N PHE A 462 74.01 48.24 -19.86
CA PHE A 462 72.73 47.49 -19.80
C PHE A 462 72.28 46.82 -21.10
N LEU A 463 72.50 45.49 -21.20
CA LEU A 463 71.64 44.54 -21.91
C LEU A 463 71.56 43.26 -21.06
N VAL A 464 70.40 42.97 -20.45
CA VAL A 464 70.13 41.72 -19.72
C VAL A 464 69.30 40.80 -20.60
N LYS A 465 69.83 39.62 -20.92
CA LYS A 465 69.13 38.60 -21.71
C LYS A 465 68.19 37.82 -20.78
N VAL A 466 66.88 37.82 -21.08
CA VAL A 466 65.88 37.04 -20.34
C VAL A 466 65.86 35.61 -20.86
N GLU A 467 66.13 34.63 -20.01
CA GLU A 467 66.06 33.21 -20.36
C GLU A 467 64.60 32.72 -20.32
N LYS A 468 64.18 31.94 -21.32
CA LYS A 468 62.85 31.30 -21.36
C LYS A 468 62.87 30.01 -20.53
N PRO A 469 61.79 29.70 -19.79
CA PRO A 469 61.73 28.47 -18.98
C PRO A 469 61.68 27.20 -19.85
N ILE A 470 62.19 26.10 -19.31
CA ILE A 470 62.30 24.79 -19.96
C ILE A 470 60.90 24.28 -20.39
N PRO A 471 60.71 23.80 -21.64
CA PRO A 471 59.43 23.27 -22.09
C PRO A 471 59.07 21.97 -21.37
N ARG A 472 57.78 21.81 -21.07
CA ARG A 472 57.23 20.61 -20.41
C ARG A 472 57.35 19.39 -21.34
N PRO A 473 57.47 18.17 -20.80
CA PRO A 473 57.45 16.96 -21.61
C PRO A 473 56.12 16.85 -22.38
N PRO A 474 56.13 16.31 -23.61
CA PRO A 474 54.93 16.15 -24.40
C PRO A 474 53.97 15.17 -23.72
N THR A 475 52.71 15.59 -23.53
CA THR A 475 51.63 14.76 -23.00
C THR A 475 51.39 13.55 -23.90
N PRO A 476 51.16 12.34 -23.35
CA PRO A 476 50.78 11.17 -24.14
C PRO A 476 49.57 11.47 -25.01
N GLY A 477 49.70 11.29 -26.33
CA GLY A 477 48.62 11.45 -27.29
C GLY A 477 47.70 10.22 -27.30
N VAL A 478 46.40 10.46 -27.38
CA VAL A 478 45.42 9.41 -27.69
C VAL A 478 45.46 9.18 -29.21
N ASP A 479 45.33 7.92 -29.64
CA ASP A 479 45.28 7.56 -31.05
C ASP A 479 44.16 8.33 -31.75
N VAL A 480 44.52 9.10 -32.77
CA VAL A 480 43.55 9.85 -33.59
C VAL A 480 42.86 8.85 -34.50
N PRO A 481 41.55 8.64 -34.38
CA PRO A 481 40.82 7.72 -35.24
C PRO A 481 40.86 8.20 -36.71
N ASN A 482 40.68 7.26 -37.64
CA ASN A 482 40.74 7.52 -39.07
C ASN A 482 39.66 8.54 -39.49
N VAL A 483 40.00 9.47 -40.39
CA VAL A 483 39.12 10.56 -40.82
C VAL A 483 37.81 10.04 -41.42
N GLU A 484 37.85 8.90 -42.12
CA GLU A 484 36.66 8.25 -42.68
C GLU A 484 35.71 7.73 -41.61
N ASP A 485 36.25 7.22 -40.50
CA ASP A 485 35.43 6.72 -39.39
C ASP A 485 34.80 7.88 -38.63
N GLU A 486 35.50 9.00 -38.48
CA GLU A 486 34.90 10.21 -37.92
C GLU A 486 33.75 10.76 -38.79
N GLU A 487 33.90 10.74 -40.12
CA GLU A 487 32.84 11.19 -41.04
C GLU A 487 31.63 10.24 -41.00
N ARG A 488 31.87 8.94 -40.90
CA ARG A 488 30.81 7.94 -40.67
C ARG A 488 30.12 8.17 -39.33
N GLU A 489 30.85 8.37 -38.25
CA GLU A 489 30.26 8.68 -36.95
C GLU A 489 29.48 9.99 -36.96
N LYS A 490 30.01 11.05 -37.59
CA LYS A 490 29.33 12.34 -37.75
C LYS A 490 28.03 12.19 -38.54
N SER A 491 28.03 11.41 -39.62
CA SER A 491 26.82 11.15 -40.43
C SER A 491 25.79 10.30 -39.66
N ILE A 492 26.22 9.30 -38.89
CA ILE A 492 25.36 8.51 -38.00
C ILE A 492 24.75 9.39 -36.92
N ILE A 493 25.54 10.26 -36.27
CA ILE A 493 25.06 11.21 -35.26
C ILE A 493 24.04 12.18 -35.89
N TYR A 494 24.29 12.65 -37.11
CA TYR A 494 23.35 13.52 -37.83
C TYR A 494 22.02 12.81 -38.11
N LEU A 495 22.07 11.57 -38.60
CA LEU A 495 20.89 10.76 -38.85
C LEU A 495 20.12 10.48 -37.55
N GLN A 496 20.82 10.19 -36.46
CA GLN A 496 20.22 10.01 -35.14
C GLN A 496 19.55 11.29 -34.63
N LYS A 497 20.18 12.46 -34.82
CA LYS A 497 19.59 13.76 -34.48
C LYS A 497 18.34 14.04 -35.31
N LEU A 498 18.36 13.72 -36.60
CA LEU A 498 17.22 13.91 -37.50
C LEU A 498 16.05 13.00 -37.11
N LEU A 499 16.30 11.72 -36.83
CA LEU A 499 15.28 10.80 -36.34
C LEU A 499 14.69 11.22 -34.99
N ARG A 500 15.53 11.67 -34.04
CA ARG A 500 15.07 12.21 -32.75
C ARG A 500 14.25 13.50 -32.94
N GLY A 501 14.69 14.38 -33.83
CA GLY A 501 13.97 15.60 -34.20
C GLY A 501 12.62 15.30 -34.84
N ARG A 502 12.56 14.33 -35.77
CA ARG A 502 11.32 13.92 -36.42
C ARG A 502 10.36 13.23 -35.46
N ALA A 503 10.88 12.40 -34.55
CA ALA A 503 10.09 11.77 -33.51
C ALA A 503 9.48 12.81 -32.56
N THR A 504 10.27 13.80 -32.10
CA THR A 504 9.76 14.89 -31.25
C THR A 504 8.73 15.76 -31.97
N GLN A 505 8.93 16.06 -33.26
CA GLN A 505 7.94 16.74 -34.09
C GLN A 505 6.64 15.92 -34.21
N ASN A 506 6.72 14.63 -34.53
CA ASN A 506 5.53 13.78 -34.64
C ASN A 506 4.77 13.67 -33.30
N MET A 507 5.49 13.56 -32.18
CA MET A 507 4.89 13.60 -30.85
C MET A 507 4.21 14.94 -30.59
N MET A 508 4.83 16.05 -30.99
CA MET A 508 4.23 17.38 -30.86
C MET A 508 2.97 17.53 -31.75
N TYR A 509 2.99 17.02 -32.99
CA TYR A 509 1.83 17.06 -33.88
C TYR A 509 0.67 16.24 -33.31
N LYS A 510 0.91 15.01 -32.86
CA LYS A 510 -0.10 14.18 -32.17
C LYS A 510 -0.65 14.85 -30.92
N ASN A 511 0.24 15.34 -30.05
CA ASN A 511 -0.17 16.04 -28.83
C ASN A 511 -0.96 17.33 -29.12
N LYS A 512 -0.67 18.01 -30.23
CA LYS A 512 -1.42 19.17 -30.69
C LYS A 512 -2.81 18.71 -31.14
N GLU A 513 -2.90 17.70 -32.01
CA GLU A 513 -4.15 17.11 -32.51
C GLU A 513 -5.08 16.67 -31.38
N GLU A 514 -4.57 15.91 -30.41
CA GLU A 514 -5.31 15.48 -29.21
C GLU A 514 -5.82 16.63 -28.34
N ARG A 515 -5.24 17.82 -28.47
CA ARG A 515 -5.56 19.00 -27.63
C ARG A 515 -6.13 20.16 -28.44
N ILE A 516 -6.49 19.96 -29.71
CA ILE A 516 -7.06 21.03 -30.56
C ILE A 516 -8.31 21.61 -29.91
N GLU A 517 -9.20 20.77 -29.40
CA GLU A 517 -10.43 21.19 -28.70
C GLU A 517 -10.13 22.10 -27.51
N LEU A 518 -9.18 21.70 -26.64
CA LEU A 518 -8.76 22.52 -25.49
C LEU A 518 -8.10 23.84 -25.93
N ILE A 519 -7.32 23.82 -27.02
CA ILE A 519 -6.71 25.04 -27.56
C ILE A 519 -7.79 25.99 -28.09
N GLU A 520 -8.84 25.47 -28.72
CA GLU A 520 -9.99 26.23 -29.19
C GLU A 520 -10.85 26.76 -28.02
N GLU A 521 -11.05 25.96 -26.97
CA GLU A 521 -11.67 26.39 -25.71
C GLU A 521 -10.89 27.55 -25.07
N MET A 522 -9.56 27.46 -25.01
CA MET A 522 -8.71 28.51 -24.45
C MET A 522 -8.71 29.77 -25.32
N ARG A 523 -8.67 29.63 -26.65
CA ARG A 523 -8.75 30.76 -27.59
C ARG A 523 -10.12 31.44 -27.58
N SER A 524 -11.19 30.68 -27.37
CA SER A 524 -12.55 31.21 -27.32
C SER A 524 -12.83 32.02 -26.06
N THR A 525 -12.01 31.96 -25.00
CA THR A 525 -12.19 32.83 -23.80
C THR A 525 -12.05 34.34 -24.05
N HIS A 526 -11.68 34.77 -25.26
CA HIS A 526 -11.46 36.17 -25.62
C HIS A 526 -12.69 36.89 -26.26
N ALA A 527 -13.93 36.54 -25.90
CA ALA A 527 -15.11 37.31 -26.35
C ALA A 527 -15.37 38.50 -25.42
N LEU A 528 -15.53 39.69 -25.99
CA LEU A 528 -15.82 40.92 -25.25
C LEU A 528 -17.31 41.27 -25.22
N GLN A 529 -18.12 40.74 -26.14
CA GLN A 529 -19.55 41.07 -26.30
C GLN A 529 -20.46 39.94 -25.77
N GLU A 530 -21.61 40.29 -25.17
CA GLU A 530 -22.51 39.31 -24.52
C GLU A 530 -23.09 38.25 -25.48
N GLN A 531 -23.37 38.62 -26.73
CA GLN A 531 -23.84 37.69 -27.75
C GLN A 531 -22.78 36.63 -28.06
N ASP A 532 -21.52 37.06 -28.24
CA ASP A 532 -20.39 36.14 -28.46
C ASP A 532 -20.15 35.25 -27.24
N MET A 533 -20.35 35.78 -26.03
CA MET A 533 -20.25 35.00 -24.80
C MET A 533 -21.32 33.90 -24.70
N ASN A 534 -22.54 34.16 -25.20
CA ASN A 534 -23.61 33.16 -25.23
C ASN A 534 -23.39 32.10 -26.31
N MET A 535 -22.96 32.50 -27.51
CA MET A 535 -22.58 31.55 -28.57
C MET A 535 -21.44 30.64 -28.09
N LYS A 536 -20.43 31.18 -27.42
CA LYS A 536 -19.32 30.40 -26.87
C LYS A 536 -19.73 29.49 -25.71
N LYS A 537 -20.81 29.79 -24.98
CA LYS A 537 -21.35 28.86 -23.97
C LYS A 537 -22.02 27.66 -24.63
N LEU A 538 -22.71 27.86 -25.76
CA LEU A 538 -23.29 26.78 -26.54
C LEU A 538 -22.18 25.91 -27.17
N ASP A 539 -21.18 26.54 -27.79
CA ASP A 539 -20.02 25.81 -28.35
C ASP A 539 -19.31 24.96 -27.27
N LYS A 540 -19.18 25.49 -26.04
CA LYS A 540 -18.62 24.72 -24.91
C LYS A 540 -19.48 23.53 -24.50
N GLN A 541 -20.80 23.66 -24.57
CA GLN A 541 -21.71 22.54 -24.27
C GLN A 541 -21.60 21.46 -25.34
N ASP A 542 -21.49 21.86 -26.62
CA ASP A 542 -21.34 20.93 -27.75
C ASP A 542 -19.98 20.21 -27.69
N VAL A 543 -18.89 20.93 -27.37
CA VAL A 543 -17.56 20.33 -27.16
C VAL A 543 -17.56 19.37 -25.96
N HIS A 544 -18.19 19.73 -24.83
CA HIS A 544 -18.32 18.81 -23.71
C HIS A 544 -19.17 17.58 -24.04
N ALA A 545 -20.23 17.72 -24.83
CA ALA A 545 -21.02 16.59 -25.31
C ALA A 545 -20.20 15.67 -26.23
N ALA A 546 -19.43 16.23 -27.15
CA ALA A 546 -18.52 15.48 -28.02
C ALA A 546 -17.43 14.74 -27.23
N GLN A 547 -16.79 15.41 -26.26
CA GLN A 547 -15.80 14.79 -25.36
C GLN A 547 -16.40 13.64 -24.55
N TYR A 548 -17.65 13.78 -24.11
CA TYR A 548 -18.35 12.72 -23.37
C TYR A 548 -18.62 11.49 -24.24
N VAL A 549 -19.00 11.70 -25.52
CA VAL A 549 -19.17 10.61 -26.49
C VAL A 549 -17.84 9.93 -26.79
N GLN A 550 -16.79 10.69 -27.11
CA GLN A 550 -15.45 10.12 -27.37
C GLN A 550 -14.92 9.32 -26.18
N ARG A 551 -15.10 9.80 -24.94
CA ARG A 551 -14.69 9.05 -23.74
C ARG A 551 -15.42 7.71 -23.62
N LYS A 552 -16.72 7.67 -23.97
CA LYS A 552 -17.48 6.42 -23.98
C LYS A 552 -16.98 5.47 -25.06
N ASP A 553 -16.67 5.97 -26.24
CA ASP A 553 -16.18 5.14 -27.34
C ASP A 553 -14.78 4.60 -27.03
N ILE A 554 -13.88 5.40 -26.48
CA ILE A 554 -12.57 4.93 -25.99
C ILE A 554 -12.73 3.83 -24.94
N THR A 555 -13.67 3.96 -23.99
CA THR A 555 -13.90 2.88 -23.01
C THR A 555 -14.48 1.60 -23.62
N ARG A 556 -15.25 1.71 -24.70
CA ARG A 556 -15.77 0.56 -25.45
C ARG A 556 -14.66 -0.10 -26.24
N ASP A 557 -13.81 0.68 -26.90
CA ASP A 557 -12.67 0.19 -27.66
C ASP A 557 -11.66 -0.49 -26.74
N ASP A 558 -11.34 0.12 -25.58
CA ASP A 558 -10.51 -0.49 -24.53
C ASP A 558 -11.06 -1.84 -24.05
N TYR A 559 -12.39 -1.96 -23.99
CA TYR A 559 -13.07 -3.19 -23.58
C TYR A 559 -12.98 -4.25 -24.68
N ILE A 560 -13.24 -3.88 -25.92
CA ILE A 560 -13.11 -4.76 -27.09
C ILE A 560 -11.65 -5.24 -27.22
N ASP A 561 -10.68 -4.34 -27.12
CA ASP A 561 -9.25 -4.67 -27.16
C ASP A 561 -8.84 -5.62 -26.04
N SER A 562 -9.41 -5.45 -24.84
CA SER A 562 -9.14 -6.38 -23.73
C SER A 562 -9.66 -7.79 -24.04
N ILE A 563 -10.83 -7.91 -24.65
CA ILE A 563 -11.40 -9.20 -25.07
C ILE A 563 -10.53 -9.82 -26.16
N LEU A 564 -10.16 -9.05 -27.17
CA LEU A 564 -9.31 -9.54 -28.26
C LEU A 564 -7.95 -10.01 -27.73
N GLN A 565 -7.30 -9.25 -26.85
CA GLN A 565 -6.05 -9.66 -26.21
C GLN A 565 -6.18 -10.95 -25.40
N THR A 566 -7.31 -11.16 -24.71
CA THR A 566 -7.54 -12.43 -24.01
C THR A 566 -7.68 -13.61 -24.96
N MET A 567 -8.44 -13.43 -26.06
CA MET A 567 -8.61 -14.48 -27.08
C MET A 567 -7.29 -14.79 -27.80
N GLU A 568 -6.52 -13.77 -28.15
CA GLU A 568 -5.19 -13.93 -28.75
C GLU A 568 -4.23 -14.63 -27.77
N GLY A 569 -4.27 -14.26 -26.49
CA GLY A 569 -3.46 -14.87 -25.45
C GLY A 569 -3.78 -16.35 -25.22
N GLU A 570 -5.06 -16.72 -25.25
CA GLU A 570 -5.52 -18.11 -25.16
C GLU A 570 -5.05 -18.93 -26.36
N ALA A 571 -5.28 -18.43 -27.58
CA ALA A 571 -4.85 -19.13 -28.80
C ALA A 571 -3.33 -19.31 -28.88
N LEU A 572 -2.55 -18.29 -28.49
CA LEU A 572 -1.09 -18.39 -28.42
C LEU A 572 -0.64 -19.34 -27.31
N GLY A 573 -1.31 -19.33 -26.16
CA GLY A 573 -1.05 -20.24 -25.05
C GLY A 573 -1.22 -21.70 -25.48
N ASP A 574 -2.35 -22.02 -26.11
CA ASP A 574 -2.64 -23.37 -26.63
C ASP A 574 -1.64 -23.81 -27.68
N MET A 575 -1.24 -22.90 -28.59
CA MET A 575 -0.23 -23.18 -29.61
C MET A 575 1.14 -23.47 -28.98
N PHE A 576 1.58 -22.70 -27.98
CA PHE A 576 2.85 -22.96 -27.29
C PHE A 576 2.82 -24.24 -26.47
N ASP A 577 1.70 -24.53 -25.81
CA ASP A 577 1.49 -25.77 -25.08
C ASP A 577 1.55 -26.98 -26.03
N TYR A 578 0.92 -26.88 -27.20
CA TYR A 578 1.02 -27.92 -28.24
C TYR A 578 2.46 -28.12 -28.72
N LEU A 579 3.14 -27.03 -29.09
CA LEU A 579 4.52 -27.09 -29.57
C LEU A 579 5.48 -27.63 -28.49
N SER A 580 5.26 -27.29 -27.22
CA SER A 580 6.09 -27.79 -26.12
C SER A 580 5.90 -29.30 -25.92
N LYS A 581 4.65 -29.80 -26.00
CA LYS A 581 4.34 -31.23 -25.92
C LYS A 581 4.93 -31.99 -27.10
N GLU A 582 4.82 -31.47 -28.32
CA GLU A 582 5.42 -32.09 -29.52
C GLU A 582 6.96 -32.08 -29.46
N LEU A 583 7.57 -31.04 -28.90
CA LEU A 583 9.01 -31.00 -28.68
C LEU A 583 9.44 -32.08 -27.69
N ILE A 584 8.77 -32.21 -26.54
CA ILE A 584 9.05 -33.26 -25.55
C ILE A 584 8.87 -34.64 -26.18
N ARG A 585 7.77 -34.86 -26.90
CA ARG A 585 7.50 -36.10 -27.64
C ARG A 585 8.64 -36.43 -28.61
N LEU A 586 9.11 -35.47 -29.41
CA LEU A 586 10.23 -35.69 -30.34
C LEU A 586 11.55 -36.02 -29.62
N GLN A 587 11.79 -35.42 -28.45
CA GLN A 587 12.95 -35.76 -27.63
C GLN A 587 12.85 -37.18 -27.07
N GLU A 588 11.67 -37.59 -26.60
CA GLU A 588 11.41 -38.94 -26.13
C GLU A 588 11.53 -39.98 -27.26
N GLU A 589 10.97 -39.70 -28.44
CA GLU A 589 11.10 -40.55 -29.63
C GLU A 589 12.57 -40.75 -30.01
N ARG A 590 13.38 -39.68 -30.03
CA ARG A 590 14.84 -39.78 -30.26
C ARG A 590 15.55 -40.59 -29.19
N ARG A 591 15.18 -40.42 -27.92
CA ARG A 591 15.76 -41.15 -26.79
C ARG A 591 15.44 -42.65 -26.88
N ILE A 592 14.19 -43.00 -27.20
CA ILE A 592 13.75 -44.39 -27.40
C ILE A 592 14.45 -45.00 -28.60
N ALA A 593 14.57 -44.28 -29.72
CA ALA A 593 15.29 -44.74 -30.91
C ALA A 593 16.77 -45.04 -30.60
N ALA A 594 17.44 -44.19 -29.82
CA ALA A 594 18.81 -44.43 -29.37
C ALA A 594 18.91 -45.68 -28.48
N PHE A 595 17.97 -45.87 -27.54
CA PHE A 595 17.92 -47.08 -26.72
C PHE A 595 17.67 -48.34 -27.55
N ALA A 596 16.79 -48.29 -28.55
CA ALA A 596 16.54 -49.39 -29.47
C ALA A 596 17.81 -49.77 -30.26
N MET A 597 18.55 -48.79 -30.79
CA MET A 597 19.81 -49.03 -31.49
C MET A 597 20.88 -49.67 -30.58
N LEU A 598 20.98 -49.22 -29.32
CA LEU A 598 21.91 -49.82 -28.35
C LEU A 598 21.51 -51.24 -27.99
N ALA A 599 20.21 -51.50 -27.80
CA ALA A 599 19.68 -52.83 -27.52
C ALA A 599 19.92 -53.79 -28.70
N ASP A 600 19.70 -53.35 -29.94
CA ASP A 600 19.98 -54.13 -31.15
C ASP A 600 21.48 -54.43 -31.29
N ARG A 601 22.35 -53.46 -30.98
CA ARG A 601 23.81 -53.69 -30.96
C ARG A 601 24.19 -54.74 -29.92
N GLN A 602 23.68 -54.64 -28.70
CA GLN A 602 23.94 -55.63 -27.65
C GLN A 602 23.40 -57.01 -28.00
N ARG A 603 22.24 -57.09 -28.65
CA ARG A 603 21.68 -58.33 -29.16
C ARG A 603 22.60 -58.95 -30.21
N ARG A 604 23.04 -58.19 -31.22
CA ARG A 604 23.97 -58.67 -32.25
C ARG A 604 25.32 -59.12 -31.67
N LEU A 605 25.84 -58.42 -30.67
CA LEU A 605 27.06 -58.84 -29.97
C LEU A 605 26.88 -60.19 -29.28
N ARG A 606 25.78 -60.38 -28.53
CA ARG A 606 25.46 -61.66 -27.88
C ARG A 606 25.24 -62.78 -28.89
N GLU A 607 24.52 -62.51 -29.98
CA GLU A 607 24.33 -63.49 -31.07
C GLU A 607 25.67 -63.86 -31.72
N ALA A 608 26.59 -62.91 -31.91
CA ALA A 608 27.93 -63.17 -32.41
C ALA A 608 28.77 -64.01 -31.44
N GLU A 609 28.77 -63.68 -30.15
CA GLU A 609 29.44 -64.44 -29.09
C GLU A 609 28.91 -65.88 -29.02
N GLU A 610 27.59 -66.06 -28.99
CA GLU A 610 26.96 -67.39 -29.01
C GLU A 610 27.29 -68.16 -30.30
N SER A 611 27.29 -67.49 -31.46
CA SER A 611 27.68 -68.12 -32.73
C SER A 611 29.14 -68.58 -32.73
N GLY A 612 30.04 -67.80 -32.11
CA GLY A 612 31.44 -68.16 -31.93
C GLY A 612 31.60 -69.38 -31.03
N LEU A 613 30.88 -69.41 -29.90
CA LEU A 613 30.86 -70.57 -29.00
C LEU A 613 30.33 -71.82 -29.70
N ARG A 614 29.23 -71.72 -30.46
CA ARG A 614 28.68 -72.85 -31.24
C ARG A 614 29.68 -73.39 -32.26
N GLN A 615 30.41 -72.52 -32.97
CA GLN A 615 31.46 -72.95 -33.91
C GLN A 615 32.60 -73.70 -33.21
N VAL A 616 33.01 -73.25 -32.03
CA VAL A 616 34.04 -73.93 -31.22
C VAL A 616 33.55 -75.30 -30.73
N GLU A 617 32.30 -75.38 -30.26
CA GLU A 617 31.68 -76.64 -29.85
C GLU A 617 31.55 -77.61 -31.03
N GLU A 618 31.12 -77.15 -32.20
CA GLU A 618 31.05 -77.98 -33.41
C GLU A 618 32.43 -78.48 -33.86
N ARG A 619 33.47 -77.63 -33.80
CA ARG A 619 34.84 -78.08 -34.08
C ARG A 619 35.29 -79.16 -33.09
N ARG A 620 35.06 -78.94 -31.80
CA ARG A 620 35.40 -79.93 -30.76
C ARG A 620 34.64 -81.24 -30.96
N ARG A 621 33.36 -81.20 -31.37
CA ARG A 621 32.60 -82.40 -31.74
C ARG A 621 33.19 -83.10 -32.97
N ARG A 622 33.56 -82.36 -34.02
CA ARG A 622 34.23 -82.94 -35.20
C ARG A 622 35.57 -83.59 -34.85
N GLU A 623 36.38 -82.94 -34.02
CA GLU A 623 37.64 -83.51 -33.51
C GLU A 623 37.39 -84.79 -32.70
N GLN A 624 36.36 -84.81 -31.84
CA GLN A 624 35.96 -86.01 -31.10
C GLN A 624 35.45 -87.12 -32.01
N ASP A 625 34.67 -86.78 -33.04
CA ASP A 625 34.17 -87.74 -34.04
C ASP A 625 35.32 -88.31 -34.90
N GLU A 626 36.34 -87.51 -35.22
CA GLU A 626 37.56 -87.97 -35.91
C GLU A 626 38.39 -88.87 -35.00
N LEU A 627 38.59 -88.51 -33.73
CA LEU A 627 39.23 -89.39 -32.74
C LEU A 627 38.46 -90.70 -32.58
N PHE A 628 37.13 -90.65 -32.54
CA PHE A 628 36.28 -91.84 -32.45
C PHE A 628 36.36 -92.72 -33.70
N LYS A 629 36.61 -92.16 -34.90
CA LYS A 629 36.86 -92.93 -36.12
C LYS A 629 38.26 -93.56 -36.18
N GLN A 630 39.23 -93.02 -35.45
CA GLN A 630 40.61 -93.52 -35.42
C GLN A 630 40.85 -94.62 -34.39
N VAL A 631 39.99 -94.71 -33.37
CA VAL A 631 39.86 -95.86 -32.45
C VAL A 631 39.02 -96.94 -33.11
#